data_AF-A0A9D8RLS4-F1
#
_entry.id   AF-A0A9D8RLS4-F1
#
_cell.length_a   1.000
_cell.length_b   1.000
_cell.length_c   1.000
_cell.angle_alpha   90.00
_cell.angle_beta   90.00
_cell.angle_gamma   90.00
#
_symmetry.space_group_name_H-M   'P 1'
#
loop_
_entity.id
_entity.type
_entity.pdbx_description
1 polymer ?
#
loop_
_entity_poly.entity_id
_entity_poly.type
_entity_poly.pdbx_seq_one_letter_code
_entity_poly.pdbx_strand_id
1 'polypeptide(L)' 'MDQVRLDKYLWAVRVFKTRSDAADAIRNNRVLVNDAYAKPSREVKQGDVISV' A
#
# COMPACT_ATOMS: atom_id res chain seq x y z
N MET A 1 4.21 -5.76 -17.53
CA MET A 1 3.14 -5.69 -16.51
C MET A 1 3.32 -4.39 -15.78
N ASP A 2 2.29 -3.55 -15.72
CA ASP A 2 2.37 -2.28 -15.01
C ASP A 2 2.62 -2.51 -13.52
N GLN A 3 3.74 -1.99 -13.02
CA GLN A 3 4.10 -2.01 -11.62
C GLN A 3 3.37 -0.87 -10.90
N VAL A 4 2.42 -1.21 -10.02
CA VAL A 4 1.66 -0.21 -9.24
C VAL A 4 2.24 -0.09 -7.84
N ARG A 5 2.54 1.15 -7.42
CA ARG A 5 2.98 1.46 -6.06
C ARG A 5 1.88 1.16 -5.03
N LEU A 6 2.26 0.68 -3.86
CA LEU A 6 1.36 0.35 -2.75
C LEU A 6 0.48 1.55 -2.34
N ASP A 7 1.06 2.74 -2.20
CA ASP A 7 0.28 3.95 -1.88
C ASP A 7 -0.79 4.28 -2.94
N LYS A 8 -0.43 4.14 -4.22
CA LYS A 8 -1.33 4.35 -5.36
C LYS A 8 -2.41 3.27 -5.40
N TYR A 9 -2.04 2.02 -5.13
CA TYR A 9 -2.97 0.90 -5.10
C TYR A 9 -4.04 1.09 -4.03
N LEU A 10 -3.65 1.37 -2.79
CA LEU A 10 -4.57 1.50 -1.65
C LEU A 10 -5.53 2.68 -1.80
N TRP A 11 -5.09 3.77 -2.42
CA TRP A 11 -5.97 4.86 -2.82
C TRP A 11 -6.92 4.45 -3.96
N ALA A 12 -6.42 3.77 -4.99
CA ALA A 12 -7.23 3.36 -6.15
C ALA A 12 -8.35 2.38 -5.76
N VAL A 13 -8.08 1.45 -4.83
CA VAL A 13 -9.08 0.52 -4.27
C VAL A 13 -9.89 1.11 -3.11
N ARG A 14 -9.76 2.41 -2.84
CA ARG A 14 -10.54 3.17 -1.85
C ARG A 14 -10.41 2.72 -0.40
N VAL A 15 -9.28 2.10 -0.03
CA VAL A 15 -8.93 1.89 1.39
C VAL A 15 -8.64 3.23 2.07
N PHE A 16 -8.01 4.16 1.35
CA PHE A 16 -7.77 5.53 1.80
C PHE A 16 -8.41 6.55 0.87
N LYS A 17 -8.82 7.69 1.43
CA LYS A 17 -9.48 8.79 0.69
C LYS A 17 -8.52 9.46 -0.29
N THR A 18 -7.28 9.70 0.13
CA THR A 18 -6.23 10.29 -0.70
C THR A 18 -4.99 9.41 -0.75
N ARG A 19 -4.16 9.59 -1.78
CA ARG A 19 -2.88 8.89 -1.89
C ARG A 19 -1.89 9.29 -0.79
N SER A 20 -1.97 10.53 -0.30
CA SER A 20 -1.15 10.99 0.81
C SER A 20 -1.50 10.26 2.11
N ASP A 21 -2.79 10.08 2.40
CA ASP A 21 -3.26 9.32 3.58
C ASP A 21 -2.74 7.88 3.54
N ALA A 22 -2.78 7.23 2.36
CA ALA A 22 -2.22 5.89 2.20
C ALA A 22 -0.71 5.87 2.46
N ALA A 23 0.04 6.82 1.90
CA ALA A 23 1.49 6.90 2.12
C ALA A 23 1.83 7.13 3.60
N ASP A 24 1.07 7.96 4.31
CA ASP A 24 1.27 8.24 5.73
C ASP A 24 0.92 7.05 6.61
N ALA A 25 -0.17 6.33 6.31
CA ALA A 25 -0.50 5.09 7.00
C ALA A 25 0.61 4.02 6.84
N ILE A 26 1.14 3.87 5.62
CA ILE A 26 2.26 2.96 5.36
C ILE A 26 3.51 3.38 6.15
N ARG A 27 3.88 4.68 6.15
CA ARG A 27 5.06 5.18 6.91
C ARG A 27 4.91 5.00 8.42
N ASN A 28 3.69 5.10 8.92
CA ASN A 28 3.37 4.91 10.33
C ASN A 28 3.17 3.43 10.71
N ASN A 29 3.65 2.49 9.89
CA ASN A 29 3.59 1.05 10.16
C ASN A 29 2.16 0.51 10.36
N ARG A 30 1.15 1.18 9.78
CA ARG A 30 -0.25 0.73 9.83
C ARG A 30 -0.60 -0.25 8.72
N VAL A 31 0.27 -0.39 7.72
CA VAL A 31 0.05 -1.28 6.58
C VAL A 31 1.15 -2.33 6.55
N LEU A 32 0.74 -3.60 6.46
CA LEU A 32 1.59 -4.75 6.26
C LEU A 32 1.36 -5.33 4.87
N VAL A 33 2.43 -5.84 4.26
CA VAL A 33 2.37 -6.62 3.02
C VAL A 33 3.08 -7.94 3.25
N ASN A 34 2.34 -9.04 3.23
CA ASN A 34 2.80 -10.38 3.62
C ASN A 34 3.42 -10.36 5.02
N ASP A 35 2.68 -9.85 6.00
CA ASP A 35 3.07 -9.74 7.42
C ASP A 35 4.33 -8.90 7.71
N ALA A 36 4.78 -8.09 6.75
CA ALA A 36 5.94 -7.21 6.90
C ALA A 36 5.63 -5.75 6.59
N TYR A 37 6.26 -4.83 7.32
CA TYR A 37 6.18 -3.40 7.03
C TYR A 37 6.75 -3.08 5.64
N ALA A 38 6.10 -2.16 4.94
CA ALA A 38 6.44 -1.81 3.57
C ALA A 38 6.73 -0.31 3.43
N LYS A 39 7.44 0.06 2.35
CA LYS A 39 7.57 1.46 1.94
C LYS A 39 6.39 1.83 1.01
N PRO A 40 5.94 3.11 1.00
CA PRO A 40 4.88 3.55 0.08
C PRO A 40 5.19 3.29 -1.41
N SER A 41 6.47 3.30 -1.77
CA SER A 41 6.97 3.05 -3.13
C SER A 41 7.11 1.57 -3.48
N ARG A 42 6.85 0.63 -2.55
CA ARG A 42 6.85 -0.80 -2.86
C ARG A 42 5.82 -1.10 -3.95
N GLU A 43 6.16 -1.98 -4.85
CA GLU A 43 5.25 -2.44 -5.90
C GLU A 43 4.35 -3.55 -5.37
N VAL A 44 3.07 -3.50 -5.74
CA VAL A 44 2.08 -4.54 -5.43
C VAL A 44 2.16 -5.62 -6.51
N LYS A 45 2.23 -6.88 -6.08
CA LYS A 45 2.19 -8.05 -6.95
C LYS A 45 0.91 -8.85 -6.72
N GLN A 46 0.46 -9.57 -7.74
CA GLN A 46 -0.61 -10.53 -7.53
C GLN A 46 -0.19 -11.58 -6.49
N GLY A 47 -1.11 -11.89 -5.58
CA GLY A 47 -0.85 -12.77 -4.45
C GLY A 47 -0.32 -12.07 -3.19
N ASP A 48 0.03 -10.79 -3.24
CA ASP A 48 0.35 -10.02 -2.02
C ASP A 48 -0.90 -9.93 -1.13
N VAL A 49 -0.72 -10.26 0.15
CA VAL A 49 -1.71 -10.04 1.20
C VAL A 49 -1.42 -8.71 1.86
N ILE A 50 -2.38 -7.78 1.81
CA ILE A 50 -2.24 -6.47 2.42
C ILE A 50 -3.17 -6.38 3.64
N SER A 51 -2.60 -6.03 4.79
CA SER A 51 -3.33 -5.79 6.04
C SER A 51 -3.20 -4.34 6.44
N VAL A 52 -4.29 -3.72 6.91
CA VAL A 52 -4.42 -2.27 7.19
C VAL A 52 -5.07 -2.05 8.54
#